data_AF-A0A1Y5Q932-F1
#
_entry.id   AF-A0A1Y5Q932-F1
#
_cell.length_a   1.000
_cell.length_b   1.000
_cell.length_c   1.000
_cell.angle_alpha   90.00
_cell.angle_beta   90.00
_cell.angle_gamma   90.00
#
_symmetry.space_group_name_H-M   'P 1'
#
loop_
_entity.id
_entity.type
_entity.pdbx_description
1 polymer ?
#
loop_
_entity_poly.entity_id
_entity_poly.type
_entity_poly.pdbx_seq_one_letter_code
_entity_poly.pdbx_strand_id
1 'polypeptide(L)'
;MTDLEDLIQRAIDPSAVKLEGTLTNPPSFGVYLIEDADNGSRHYRFGNHPVRMHDLEDKFGGCELEYLFLSREDAAAVTSALNKREE
;
A
#
# COMPACT_ATOMS: atom_id res chain seq x y z
N MET A 1 -7.00 -11.34 -17.61
CA MET A 1 -7.37 -10.76 -16.32
C MET A 1 -6.34 -11.26 -15.34
N THR A 2 -5.48 -10.37 -14.82
CA THR A 2 -4.57 -10.77 -13.74
C THR A 2 -5.42 -10.91 -12.49
N ASP A 3 -5.36 -12.08 -11.87
CA ASP A 3 -6.10 -12.35 -10.65
C ASP A 3 -5.50 -11.55 -9.48
N LEU A 4 -6.32 -11.10 -8.54
CA LEU A 4 -5.83 -10.36 -7.38
C LEU A 4 -4.84 -11.21 -6.57
N GLU A 5 -5.08 -12.52 -6.50
CA GLU A 5 -4.18 -13.44 -5.81
C GLU A 5 -2.79 -13.50 -6.47
N ASP A 6 -2.72 -13.46 -7.80
CA ASP A 6 -1.45 -13.42 -8.55
C ASP A 6 -0.69 -12.11 -8.29
N LEU A 7 -1.41 -10.99 -8.22
CA LEU A 7 -0.79 -9.71 -7.89
C LEU A 7 -0.26 -9.70 -6.46
N ILE A 8 -1.02 -10.20 -5.48
CA ILE A 8 -0.60 -10.26 -4.08
C ILE A 8 0.64 -11.14 -3.91
N GLN A 9 0.77 -12.23 -4.67
CA GLN A 9 1.96 -13.10 -4.62
C GLN A 9 3.26 -12.38 -5.03
N ARG A 10 3.17 -11.25 -5.72
CA ARG A 10 4.33 -10.41 -6.07
C ARG A 10 4.74 -9.44 -4.97
N ALA A 11 3.97 -9.38 -3.88
CA ALA A 11 4.32 -8.56 -2.74
C ALA A 11 5.61 -9.07 -2.11
N ILE A 12 6.41 -8.13 -1.63
CA ILE A 12 7.65 -8.40 -0.94
C ILE A 12 7.49 -8.16 0.55
N ASP A 13 8.32 -8.84 1.34
CA ASP A 13 8.43 -8.56 2.76
C ASP A 13 9.11 -7.18 2.96
N PRO A 14 8.66 -6.35 3.92
CA PRO A 14 9.31 -5.07 4.22
C PRO A 14 10.79 -5.19 4.56
N SER A 15 11.25 -6.33 5.08
CA SER A 15 12.67 -6.60 5.35
C SER A 15 13.52 -6.76 4.08
N ALA A 16 12.90 -6.95 2.92
CA ALA A 16 13.59 -7.06 1.62
C ALA A 16 14.12 -5.71 1.11
N VAL A 17 13.69 -4.60 1.71
CA VAL A 17 14.16 -3.26 1.37
C VAL A 17 14.76 -2.57 2.59
N LYS A 18 15.68 -1.64 2.37
CA LYS A 18 16.28 -0.85 3.44
C LYS A 18 15.94 0.62 3.26
N LEU A 19 15.64 1.30 4.35
CA LEU A 19 15.49 2.74 4.35
C LEU A 19 16.86 3.39 4.08
N GLU A 20 16.93 4.20 3.02
CA GLU A 20 18.12 4.95 2.61
C GLU A 20 17.70 6.41 2.40
N GLY A 21 17.99 7.26 3.40
CA GLY A 21 17.43 8.61 3.45
C GLY A 21 15.93 8.58 3.74
N THR A 22 15.12 9.16 2.86
CA THR A 22 13.66 9.25 3.02
C THR A 22 12.89 8.17 2.24
N LEU A 23 13.58 7.34 1.46
CA LEU A 23 12.98 6.32 0.60
C LEU A 23 13.67 4.97 0.81
N THR A 24 13.10 3.90 0.29
CA THR A 24 13.75 2.59 0.33
C THR A 24 14.70 2.38 -0.84
N ASN A 25 15.69 1.51 -0.63
CA ASN A 25 16.55 0.96 -1.65
C ASN A 25 16.45 -0.60 -1.63
N PRO A 26 16.00 -1.25 -2.73
CA PRO A 26 15.42 -0.62 -3.94
C PRO A 26 14.14 0.18 -3.64
N PRO A 27 13.72 1.10 -4.54
CA PRO A 27 12.47 1.83 -4.40
C PRO A 27 11.27 0.88 -4.28
N SER A 28 10.38 1.16 -3.34
CA SER A 28 9.20 0.35 -3.09
C SER A 28 7.94 1.19 -2.94
N PHE A 29 6.80 0.53 -3.14
CA PHE A 29 5.47 1.13 -3.16
C PHE A 29 4.57 0.35 -2.21
N GLY A 30 4.10 1.02 -1.16
CA GLY A 30 3.19 0.43 -0.18
C GLY A 30 1.74 0.62 -0.60
N VAL A 31 0.92 -0.39 -0.32
CA VAL A 31 -0.54 -0.35 -0.33
C VAL A 31 -0.99 -0.30 1.12
N TYR A 32 -1.74 0.73 1.48
CA TYR A 32 -2.12 1.03 2.84
C TYR A 32 -3.64 1.00 3.00
N LEU A 33 -4.11 0.37 4.07
CA LEU A 33 -5.49 0.42 4.53
C LEU A 33 -5.68 1.65 5.42
N ILE A 34 -6.78 2.36 5.16
CA ILE A 34 -7.28 3.46 5.98
C ILE A 34 -8.68 3.05 6.42
N GLU A 35 -8.87 2.89 7.72
CA GLU A 35 -10.17 2.64 8.30
C GLU A 35 -10.78 3.98 8.75
N ASP A 36 -11.96 4.29 8.23
CA ASP A 36 -12.73 5.45 8.67
C ASP A 36 -13.45 5.08 9.97
N ALA A 37 -13.05 5.71 11.07
CA ALA A 37 -13.57 5.41 12.39
C ALA A 37 -15.06 5.79 12.56
N ASP A 38 -15.56 6.73 11.76
CA ASP A 38 -16.92 7.27 11.90
C ASP A 38 -17.96 6.38 11.21
N ASN A 39 -17.61 5.75 10.09
CA ASN A 39 -18.53 4.97 9.27
C ASN A 39 -18.10 3.51 9.05
N GLY A 40 -16.93 3.10 9.53
CA GLY A 40 -16.39 1.74 9.40
C GLY A 40 -15.97 1.37 7.98
N SER A 41 -15.92 2.33 7.06
CA SER A 41 -15.52 2.09 5.67
C SER A 41 -14.01 1.93 5.57
N ARG A 42 -13.60 1.04 4.69
CA ARG A 42 -12.19 0.73 4.42
C ARG A 42 -11.80 1.26 3.07
N HIS A 43 -10.72 2.03 3.05
CA HIS A 43 -10.18 2.61 1.82
C HIS A 43 -8.72 2.27 1.68
N TYR A 44 -8.36 1.76 0.51
CA TYR A 44 -6.98 1.42 0.19
C TYR A 44 -6.34 2.54 -0.62
N ARG A 45 -5.12 2.94 -0.25
CA ARG A 45 -4.31 3.92 -0.98
C ARG A 45 -2.89 3.41 -1.16
N PHE A 46 -2.26 3.75 -2.28
CA PHE A 46 -0.85 3.38 -2.51
C PHE A 46 0.06 4.59 -2.73
N GLY A 47 1.37 4.35 -2.64
CA GLY A 47 2.42 5.30 -3.02
C GLY A 47 3.81 4.86 -2.53
N ASN A 48 4.80 5.72 -2.75
CA ASN A 48 6.19 5.45 -2.37
C ASN A 48 6.32 5.14 -0.88
N HIS A 49 7.02 4.08 -0.52
CA HIS A 49 7.28 3.72 0.87
C HIS A 49 8.63 4.29 1.35
N PRO A 50 8.72 4.81 2.60
CA PRO A 50 7.65 5.04 3.57
C PRO A 50 6.97 6.41 3.46
N VAL A 51 7.38 7.30 2.54
CA VAL A 51 6.84 8.68 2.43
C VAL A 51 5.31 8.72 2.41
N ARG A 52 4.68 7.83 1.65
CA ARG A 52 3.22 7.77 1.55
C ARG A 52 2.57 7.35 2.86
N MET A 53 3.21 6.46 3.63
CA MET A 53 2.72 6.08 4.96
C MET A 53 2.59 7.33 5.84
N HIS A 54 3.66 8.12 5.95
CA HIS A 54 3.66 9.34 6.76
C HIS A 54 2.63 10.37 6.30
N ASP A 55 2.44 10.53 5.00
CA ASP A 55 1.42 11.42 4.42
C ASP A 55 -0.01 10.99 4.79
N LEU A 56 -0.24 9.68 4.89
CA LEU A 56 -1.53 9.11 5.30
C LEU A 56 -1.72 9.18 6.81
N GLU A 57 -0.69 8.90 7.59
CA GLU A 57 -0.70 9.06 9.05
C GLU A 57 -1.01 10.50 9.45
N ASP A 58 -0.38 11.49 8.80
CA ASP A 58 -0.65 12.92 9.04
C ASP A 58 -2.09 13.30 8.69
N LYS A 59 -2.62 12.76 7.57
CA LYS A 59 -3.94 13.12 7.07
C LYS A 59 -5.11 12.42 7.76
N PHE A 60 -4.93 11.15 8.13
CA PHE A 60 -6.00 10.27 8.63
C PHE A 60 -5.78 9.81 10.07
N GLY A 61 -4.66 10.17 10.69
CA GLY A 61 -4.31 9.76 12.06
C GLY A 61 -3.71 8.35 12.16
N GLY A 62 -3.71 7.59 11.06
CA GLY A 62 -3.10 6.27 10.98
C GLY A 62 -3.38 5.57 9.65
N CYS A 63 -2.57 4.57 9.34
CA CYS A 63 -2.80 3.63 8.24
C CYS A 63 -2.07 2.31 8.51
N GLU A 64 -2.56 1.21 7.97
CA GLU A 64 -1.92 -0.10 8.05
C GLU A 64 -1.26 -0.45 6.72
N LEU A 65 -0.01 -0.91 6.73
CA LEU A 65 0.67 -1.40 5.52
C LEU A 65 0.22 -2.84 5.24
N GLU A 66 -0.55 -3.01 4.18
CA GLU A 66 -1.11 -4.32 3.78
C GLU A 66 -0.16 -5.08 2.85
N TYR A 67 0.39 -4.38 1.86
CA TYR A 67 1.27 -4.96 0.86
C TYR A 67 2.38 -4.00 0.46
N LEU A 68 3.55 -4.55 0.13
CA LEU A 68 4.68 -3.78 -0.38
C LEU A 68 5.15 -4.36 -1.72
N PHE A 69 5.41 -3.51 -2.70
CA PHE A 69 5.82 -3.92 -4.04
C PHE A 69 7.06 -3.17 -4.52
N LEU A 70 7.87 -3.81 -5.36
CA LEU A 70 8.93 -3.14 -6.12
C LEU A 70 8.38 -2.46 -7.39
N SER A 71 7.21 -2.87 -7.86
CA SER A 71 6.54 -2.30 -9.02
C SER A 71 5.39 -1.39 -8.60
N ARG A 72 5.38 -0.16 -9.15
CA ARG A 72 4.27 0.78 -8.95
C ARG A 72 2.97 0.26 -9.58
N GLU A 73 3.07 -0.43 -10.71
CA GLU A 73 1.91 -0.93 -11.45
C GLU A 73 1.19 -2.03 -10.67
N ASP A 74 1.94 -2.95 -10.04
CA ASP A 74 1.36 -4.00 -9.19
C ASP A 74 0.65 -3.37 -7.98
N ALA A 75 1.28 -2.41 -7.28
CA ALA A 75 0.67 -1.70 -6.16
C ALA A 75 -0.63 -0.97 -6.55
N ALA A 76 -0.63 -0.31 -7.72
CA ALA A 76 -1.80 0.39 -8.25
C ALA A 76 -2.94 -0.58 -8.61
N ALA A 77 -2.61 -1.71 -9.22
CA ALA A 77 -3.56 -2.74 -9.61
C ALA A 77 -4.22 -3.39 -8.38
N VAL A 78 -3.43 -3.78 -7.38
CA VAL A 78 -3.92 -4.33 -6.11
C VAL A 78 -4.84 -3.34 -5.41
N THR A 79 -4.41 -2.08 -5.27
CA THR A 79 -5.23 -1.04 -4.63
C THR A 79 -6.58 -0.84 -5.33
N SER A 80 -6.57 -0.83 -6.66
CA SER A 80 -7.81 -0.67 -7.44
C SER A 80 -8.74 -1.88 -7.29
N ALA A 81 -8.17 -3.08 -7.20
CA ALA A 81 -8.94 -4.31 -7.02
C ALA A 81 -9.53 -4.43 -5.60
N LEU A 82 -8.77 -4.03 -4.57
CA LEU A 82 -9.23 -4.03 -3.17
C LEU A 82 -10.37 -3.03 -2.96
N ASN A 83 -10.22 -1.79 -3.43
CA ASN A 83 -11.29 -0.79 -3.30
C ASN A 83 -12.60 -1.23 -3.98
N LYS A 84 -12.54 -1.91 -5.14
CA LYS A 84 -13.75 -2.43 -5.82
C LYS A 84 -14.47 -3.55 -5.06
N ARG A 85 -13.81 -4.21 -4.11
CA ARG A 85 -14.42 -5.25 -3.27
C ARG A 85 -15.16 -4.68 -2.06
N GLU A 86 -14.74 -3.49 -1.61
CA GLU A 86 -15.34 -2.78 -0.49
C GLU A 86 -16.50 -1.85 -0.91
N GLU A 87 -16.73 -1.68 -2.23
CA GLU A 87 -17.90 -1.00 -2.82
C GLU A 87 -19.15 -1.90 -2.85
#